data_AF-A0A0F9AEV6-F1
#
_entry.id   AF-A0A0F9AEV6-F1
#
_cell.length_a   1.000
_cell.length_b   1.000
_cell.length_c   1.000
_cell.angle_alpha   90.00
_cell.angle_beta   90.00
_cell.angle_gamma   90.00
#
_symmetry.space_group_name_H-M   'P 1'
#
loop_
_entity.id
_entity.type
_entity.pdbx_description
1 polymer ?
#
loop_
_entity_poly.entity_id
_entity_poly.type
_entity_poly.pdbx_seq_one_letter_code
_entity_poly.pdbx_strand_id
1 'polypeptide(L)'
;PALSELSFGLGNVLLYNYRYAEAISAYKRSIHLHRINDGIYSLSQAPMLRGMIKSHIELGQIKEASQSYHQLYWLHAKTYGAKDPRLIPLMDEIGQWHLKAYAETGLQEDIYHLQTASRLYLSAIALTTEALGSFSLQLVGPLNNLALTSYYFAVHRWNYPDAWGNNASSPFGYRSFGHSEETLRRGNLYLNGLKSYRKTLDIFENNPDAPAEDKAATHAQLGDWYLLFGYQDLAMEAYHQAHSTLRGIEQKDVILETLFGTPKMLPIIQQQTFKPPSVDSSAQRKNPEHDDTSLFIEPYVKVAIDVTPEGRVIKIDILKTYPENAPGLEARVKRSLHVSKFRPRFADGHAVLTHDYPIKMLTPN
;
A
#
# COMPACT_ATOMS: atom_id res chain seq x y z
N PRO A 1 -32.76 -14.24 -15.19
CA PRO A 1 -31.53 -15.03 -14.94
C PRO A 1 -30.60 -15.18 -16.17
N ALA A 2 -31.01 -15.81 -17.27
CA ALA A 2 -30.11 -16.07 -18.41
C ALA A 2 -29.51 -14.78 -19.05
N LEU A 3 -30.30 -13.71 -19.16
CA LEU A 3 -29.85 -12.46 -19.76
C LEU A 3 -28.83 -11.68 -18.89
N SER A 4 -28.93 -11.80 -17.56
CA SER A 4 -27.98 -11.16 -16.64
C SER A 4 -26.63 -11.89 -16.65
N GLU A 5 -26.65 -13.21 -16.70
CA GLU A 5 -25.46 -14.06 -16.87
C GLU A 5 -24.76 -13.80 -18.21
N LEU A 6 -25.51 -13.69 -19.31
CA LEU A 6 -24.95 -13.35 -20.63
C LEU A 6 -24.30 -11.96 -20.63
N SER A 7 -24.95 -10.97 -20.00
CA SER A 7 -24.39 -9.60 -19.92
C SER A 7 -23.14 -9.54 -19.05
N PHE A 8 -23.10 -10.32 -17.95
CA PHE A 8 -21.91 -10.46 -17.11
C PHE A 8 -20.77 -11.16 -17.85
N GLY A 9 -21.06 -12.26 -18.54
CA GLY A 9 -20.09 -13.00 -19.36
C GLY A 9 -19.48 -12.12 -20.45
N LEU A 10 -20.31 -11.32 -21.15
CA LEU A 10 -19.84 -10.33 -22.11
C LEU A 10 -18.90 -9.31 -21.46
N GLY A 11 -19.25 -8.78 -20.29
CA GLY A 11 -18.39 -7.87 -19.53
C GLY A 11 -17.00 -8.46 -19.26
N ASN A 12 -16.94 -9.73 -18.85
CA ASN A 12 -15.67 -10.43 -18.59
C ASN A 12 -14.84 -10.61 -19.87
N VAL A 13 -15.47 -10.97 -20.99
CA VAL A 13 -14.79 -11.10 -22.28
C VAL A 13 -14.24 -9.74 -22.74
N LEU A 14 -15.01 -8.66 -22.61
CA LEU A 14 -14.56 -7.32 -22.99
C LEU A 14 -13.40 -6.83 -22.10
N LEU A 15 -13.50 -7.07 -20.79
CA LEU A 15 -12.43 -6.78 -19.83
C LEU A 15 -11.14 -7.53 -20.18
N TYR A 16 -11.25 -8.82 -20.53
CA TYR A 16 -10.09 -9.63 -20.94
C TYR A 16 -9.43 -9.11 -22.23
N ASN A 17 -10.22 -8.54 -23.13
CA ASN A 17 -9.73 -7.96 -24.39
C ASN A 17 -9.39 -6.46 -24.27
N TYR A 18 -9.16 -5.92 -23.07
CA TYR A 18 -8.80 -4.51 -22.84
C TYR A 18 -9.83 -3.49 -23.32
N ARG A 19 -11.08 -3.92 -23.59
CA ARG A 19 -12.20 -3.06 -24.03
C ARG A 19 -12.97 -2.53 -22.83
N TYR A 20 -12.26 -1.78 -21.98
CA TYR A 20 -12.72 -1.39 -20.65
C TYR A 20 -14.03 -0.58 -20.64
N ALA A 21 -14.17 0.41 -21.54
CA ALA A 21 -15.39 1.23 -21.62
C ALA A 21 -16.64 0.40 -21.96
N GLU A 22 -16.48 -0.60 -22.84
CA GLU A 22 -17.56 -1.49 -23.24
C GLU A 22 -17.86 -2.53 -22.15
N ALA A 23 -16.83 -3.02 -21.47
CA ALA A 23 -16.98 -3.89 -20.30
C ALA A 23 -17.83 -3.18 -19.22
N ILE A 24 -17.56 -1.91 -18.93
CA ILE A 24 -18.35 -1.10 -17.98
C ILE A 24 -19.82 -1.05 -18.41
N SER A 25 -20.10 -0.81 -19.69
CA SER A 25 -21.47 -0.79 -20.22
C SER A 25 -22.18 -2.14 -20.05
N ALA A 26 -21.50 -3.25 -20.33
CA ALA A 26 -22.03 -4.59 -20.14
C ALA A 26 -22.31 -4.91 -18.66
N TYR A 27 -21.39 -4.57 -17.76
CA TYR A 27 -21.57 -4.73 -16.32
C TYR A 27 -22.72 -3.89 -15.78
N LYS A 28 -22.87 -2.63 -16.19
CA LYS A 28 -24.01 -1.77 -15.82
C LYS A 28 -25.34 -2.39 -16.23
N ARG A 29 -25.43 -2.96 -17.44
CA ARG A 29 -26.62 -3.68 -17.90
C ARG A 29 -26.90 -4.91 -17.04
N SER A 30 -25.88 -5.70 -16.72
CA SER A 30 -26.02 -6.86 -15.83
C SER A 30 -26.50 -6.45 -14.43
N ILE A 31 -25.93 -5.40 -13.83
CA ILE A 31 -26.37 -4.86 -12.53
C ILE A 31 -27.86 -4.50 -12.57
N HIS A 32 -28.33 -3.81 -13.61
CA HIS A 32 -29.74 -3.44 -13.73
C HIS A 32 -30.65 -4.68 -13.69
N LEU A 33 -30.28 -5.74 -14.41
CA LEU A 33 -31.03 -7.00 -14.44
C LEU A 33 -30.99 -7.73 -13.08
N HIS A 34 -29.86 -7.73 -12.40
CA HIS A 34 -29.75 -8.30 -11.05
C HIS A 34 -30.57 -7.53 -10.02
N ARG A 35 -30.65 -6.20 -10.11
CA ARG A 35 -31.53 -5.40 -9.24
C ARG A 35 -33.00 -5.74 -9.43
N ILE A 36 -33.41 -6.04 -10.66
CA ILE A 36 -34.78 -6.47 -10.98
C ILE A 36 -35.06 -7.87 -10.43
N ASN A 37 -34.13 -8.81 -10.65
CA ASN A 37 -34.35 -10.23 -10.29
C ASN A 37 -34.17 -10.50 -8.79
N ASP A 38 -33.15 -9.91 -8.18
CA ASP A 38 -32.68 -10.28 -6.84
C ASP A 38 -32.85 -9.15 -5.82
N GLY A 39 -33.29 -7.97 -6.27
CA GLY A 39 -33.46 -6.77 -5.45
C GLY A 39 -32.26 -5.82 -5.43
N ILE A 40 -32.54 -4.54 -5.13
CA ILE A 40 -31.57 -3.45 -5.22
C ILE A 40 -30.36 -3.58 -4.27
N TYR A 41 -30.49 -4.35 -3.20
CA TYR A 41 -29.44 -4.57 -2.20
C TYR A 41 -28.84 -5.99 -2.24
N SER A 42 -29.02 -6.73 -3.35
CA SER A 42 -28.48 -8.09 -3.48
C SER A 42 -26.97 -8.10 -3.75
N LEU A 43 -26.24 -8.95 -3.02
CA LEU A 43 -24.82 -9.24 -3.23
C LEU A 43 -24.52 -9.87 -4.60
N SER A 44 -25.53 -10.33 -5.34
CA SER A 44 -25.35 -10.78 -6.73
C SER A 44 -24.76 -9.68 -7.63
N GLN A 45 -24.85 -8.41 -7.23
CA GLN A 45 -24.24 -7.28 -7.93
C GLN A 45 -22.71 -7.16 -7.76
N ALA A 46 -22.13 -7.81 -6.75
CA ALA A 46 -20.73 -7.62 -6.39
C ALA A 46 -19.73 -7.97 -7.50
N PRO A 47 -19.88 -9.07 -8.28
CA PRO A 47 -18.96 -9.39 -9.38
C PRO A 47 -18.91 -8.31 -10.46
N MET A 48 -20.05 -7.71 -10.80
CA MET A 48 -20.12 -6.65 -11.80
C MET A 48 -19.49 -5.34 -11.30
N LEU A 49 -19.72 -4.99 -10.03
CA LEU A 49 -19.07 -3.84 -9.41
C LEU A 49 -17.54 -4.01 -9.42
N ARG A 50 -17.03 -5.21 -9.12
CA ARG A 50 -15.60 -5.52 -9.20
C ARG A 50 -15.05 -5.41 -10.62
N GLY A 51 -15.79 -5.89 -11.62
CA GLY A 51 -15.43 -5.72 -13.03
C GLY A 51 -15.38 -4.25 -13.47
N MET A 52 -16.34 -3.44 -13.01
CA MET A 52 -16.35 -1.99 -13.24
C MET A 52 -15.18 -1.29 -12.55
N ILE A 53 -14.88 -1.61 -11.29
CA ILE A 53 -13.73 -1.08 -10.55
C ILE A 53 -12.45 -1.31 -11.34
N LYS A 54 -12.18 -2.56 -11.74
CA LYS A 54 -10.99 -2.90 -12.53
C LYS A 54 -10.95 -2.10 -13.83
N SER A 55 -12.05 -2.07 -14.58
CA SER A 55 -12.13 -1.32 -15.84
C SER A 55 -11.89 0.18 -15.66
N HIS A 56 -12.41 0.78 -14.59
CA HIS A 56 -12.20 2.20 -14.26
C HIS A 56 -10.74 2.49 -13.88
N ILE A 57 -10.11 1.62 -13.07
CA ILE A 57 -8.70 1.74 -12.71
C ILE A 57 -7.82 1.72 -13.97
N GLU A 58 -8.05 0.78 -14.87
CA GLU A 58 -7.29 0.64 -16.13
C GLU A 58 -7.48 1.83 -17.09
N LEU A 59 -8.62 2.52 -17.01
CA LEU A 59 -8.90 3.75 -17.76
C LEU A 59 -8.37 5.02 -17.06
N GLY A 60 -7.75 4.91 -15.87
CA GLY A 60 -7.36 6.07 -15.06
C GLY A 60 -8.54 6.86 -14.49
N GLN A 61 -9.74 6.27 -14.49
CA GLN A 61 -10.98 6.87 -14.00
C GLN A 61 -11.11 6.67 -12.48
N ILE A 62 -10.20 7.31 -11.74
CA ILE A 62 -10.03 7.10 -10.29
C ILE A 62 -11.29 7.48 -9.50
N LYS A 63 -11.99 8.55 -9.90
CA LYS A 63 -13.23 8.99 -9.24
C LYS A 63 -14.34 7.96 -9.39
N GLU A 64 -14.50 7.40 -10.58
CA GLU A 64 -15.50 6.38 -10.91
C GLU A 64 -15.17 5.02 -10.27
N ALA A 65 -13.88 4.67 -10.18
CA ALA A 65 -13.42 3.51 -9.41
C ALA A 65 -13.77 3.66 -7.93
N SER A 66 -13.48 4.83 -7.33
CA SER A 66 -13.85 5.15 -5.94
C SER A 66 -15.36 5.06 -5.70
N GLN A 67 -16.17 5.57 -6.62
CA GLN A 67 -17.64 5.46 -6.54
C GLN A 67 -18.11 4.01 -6.61
N SER A 68 -17.51 3.19 -7.47
CA SER A 68 -17.84 1.77 -7.60
C SER A 68 -17.44 0.99 -6.33
N TYR A 69 -16.30 1.31 -5.72
CA TYR A 69 -15.90 0.80 -4.41
C TYR A 69 -16.86 1.21 -3.30
N HIS A 70 -17.31 2.47 -3.28
CA HIS A 70 -18.31 2.94 -2.32
C HIS A 70 -19.62 2.15 -2.43
N GLN A 71 -20.09 1.91 -3.66
CA GLN A 71 -21.30 1.09 -3.90
C GLN A 71 -21.11 -0.35 -3.42
N LEU A 72 -19.94 -0.94 -3.70
CA LEU A 72 -19.62 -2.30 -3.25
C LEU A 72 -19.59 -2.40 -1.71
N TYR A 73 -18.92 -1.47 -1.04
CA TYR A 73 -18.88 -1.41 0.42
C TYR A 73 -20.28 -1.24 1.02
N TRP A 74 -21.06 -0.30 0.47
CA TRP A 74 -22.42 -0.06 0.94
C TRP A 74 -23.32 -1.28 0.77
N LEU A 75 -23.20 -2.00 -0.33
CA LEU A 75 -23.92 -3.25 -0.58
C LEU A 75 -23.59 -4.30 0.48
N HIS A 76 -22.29 -4.55 0.72
CA HIS A 76 -21.84 -5.47 1.76
C HIS A 76 -22.34 -5.08 3.16
N ALA A 77 -22.23 -3.80 3.52
CA ALA A 77 -22.70 -3.29 4.81
C ALA A 77 -24.22 -3.40 4.97
N LYS A 78 -25.00 -3.29 3.88
CA LYS A 78 -26.46 -3.51 3.90
C LYS A 78 -26.82 -4.97 4.06
N THR A 79 -26.05 -5.89 3.47
CA THR A 79 -26.34 -7.32 3.55
C THR A 79 -25.92 -7.94 4.87
N TYR A 80 -24.74 -7.59 5.39
CA TYR A 80 -24.20 -8.20 6.61
C TYR A 80 -24.50 -7.38 7.87
N GLY A 81 -24.72 -6.07 7.72
CA GLY A 81 -24.77 -5.11 8.82
C GLY A 81 -23.47 -4.30 8.93
N ALA A 82 -23.59 -3.04 9.35
CA ALA A 82 -22.48 -2.08 9.33
C ALA A 82 -21.33 -2.40 10.28
N LYS A 83 -21.54 -3.30 11.25
CA LYS A 83 -20.53 -3.75 12.23
C LYS A 83 -20.11 -5.20 12.05
N ASP A 84 -20.44 -5.81 10.91
CA ASP A 84 -20.14 -7.22 10.71
C ASP A 84 -18.64 -7.42 10.34
N PRO A 85 -17.91 -8.33 11.01
CA PRO A 85 -16.50 -8.61 10.71
C PRO A 85 -16.24 -9.05 9.26
N ARG A 86 -17.25 -9.57 8.54
CA ARG A 86 -17.16 -9.91 7.11
C ARG A 86 -16.89 -8.70 6.21
N LEU A 87 -17.00 -7.48 6.74
CA LEU A 87 -16.62 -6.25 6.04
C LEU A 87 -15.10 -6.01 6.02
N ILE A 88 -14.34 -6.58 6.98
CA ILE A 88 -12.91 -6.29 7.17
C ILE A 88 -12.08 -6.57 5.90
N PRO A 89 -12.23 -7.72 5.20
CA PRO A 89 -11.46 -7.97 3.98
C PRO A 89 -11.71 -6.93 2.87
N LEU A 90 -12.96 -6.46 2.73
CA LEU A 90 -13.31 -5.44 1.75
C LEU A 90 -12.80 -4.05 2.17
N MET A 91 -12.80 -3.74 3.47
CA MET A 91 -12.19 -2.51 3.99
C MET A 91 -10.69 -2.47 3.68
N ASP A 92 -10.01 -3.59 3.87
CA ASP A 92 -8.57 -3.71 3.58
C ASP A 92 -8.29 -3.58 2.07
N GLU A 93 -9.07 -4.26 1.22
CA GLU A 93 -8.99 -4.12 -0.24
C GLU A 93 -9.11 -2.66 -0.70
N ILE A 94 -10.14 -1.95 -0.23
CA ILE A 94 -10.39 -0.55 -0.59
C ILE A 94 -9.28 0.34 -0.03
N GLY A 95 -8.85 0.11 1.21
CA GLY A 95 -7.77 0.86 1.85
C GLY A 95 -6.46 0.75 1.09
N GLN A 96 -6.08 -0.46 0.68
CA GLN A 96 -4.85 -0.71 -0.07
C GLN A 96 -4.89 -0.03 -1.45
N TRP A 97 -6.04 -0.09 -2.14
CA TRP A 97 -6.21 0.62 -3.39
C TRP A 97 -6.04 2.14 -3.22
N HIS A 98 -6.63 2.74 -2.19
CA HIS A 98 -6.45 4.18 -1.94
C HIS A 98 -5.00 4.53 -1.62
N LEU A 99 -4.30 3.72 -0.81
CA LEU A 99 -2.88 3.96 -0.51
C LEU A 99 -2.00 3.86 -1.76
N LYS A 100 -2.28 2.88 -2.64
CA LYS A 100 -1.58 2.73 -3.92
C LYS A 100 -1.83 3.92 -4.83
N ALA A 101 -3.09 4.32 -5.03
CA ALA A 101 -3.44 5.46 -5.87
C ALA A 101 -2.79 6.76 -5.38
N TYR A 102 -2.74 6.98 -4.06
CA TYR A 102 -2.01 8.10 -3.49
C TYR A 102 -0.49 7.99 -3.74
N ALA A 103 0.11 6.82 -3.55
CA ALA A 103 1.55 6.62 -3.73
C ALA A 103 2.00 6.82 -5.20
N GLU A 104 1.11 6.60 -6.16
CA GLU A 104 1.38 6.78 -7.60
C GLU A 104 1.46 8.25 -8.02
N THR A 105 0.70 9.13 -7.38
CA THR A 105 0.46 10.53 -7.82
C THR A 105 0.84 11.55 -6.75
N GLY A 106 0.37 11.35 -5.52
CA GLY A 106 0.71 12.15 -4.36
C GLY A 106 0.35 13.63 -4.51
N LEU A 107 -0.62 13.98 -5.35
CA LEU A 107 -1.03 15.35 -5.65
C LEU A 107 -1.78 15.96 -4.47
N GLN A 108 -1.92 17.29 -4.46
CA GLN A 108 -2.62 18.02 -3.40
C GLN A 108 -4.06 17.52 -3.22
N GLU A 109 -4.73 17.21 -4.33
CA GLU A 109 -6.12 16.74 -4.36
C GLU A 109 -6.29 15.28 -3.89
N ASP A 110 -5.21 14.50 -3.79
CA ASP A 110 -5.27 13.08 -3.44
C ASP A 110 -5.45 12.82 -1.92
N ILE A 111 -5.58 13.88 -1.11
CA ILE A 111 -5.80 13.77 0.33
C ILE A 111 -6.96 12.83 0.69
N TYR A 112 -7.99 12.78 -0.14
CA TYR A 112 -9.18 11.96 0.10
C TYR A 112 -8.85 10.46 0.11
N HIS A 113 -7.83 10.02 -0.62
CA HIS A 113 -7.35 8.64 -0.57
C HIS A 113 -6.86 8.29 0.83
N LEU A 114 -6.01 9.14 1.41
CA LEU A 114 -5.48 8.93 2.76
C LEU A 114 -6.57 9.02 3.83
N GLN A 115 -7.51 9.96 3.69
CA GLN A 115 -8.67 10.09 4.59
C GLN A 115 -9.55 8.84 4.55
N THR A 116 -9.79 8.30 3.35
CA THR A 116 -10.62 7.11 3.17
C THR A 116 -9.93 5.87 3.72
N ALA A 117 -8.64 5.66 3.38
CA ALA A 117 -7.84 4.56 3.90
C ALA A 117 -7.78 4.59 5.44
N SER A 118 -7.48 5.74 6.04
CA SER A 118 -7.42 5.90 7.51
C SER A 118 -8.75 5.54 8.18
N ARG A 119 -9.87 6.05 7.65
CA ARG A 119 -11.21 5.72 8.17
C ARG A 119 -11.50 4.22 8.09
N LEU A 120 -11.14 3.57 6.98
CA LEU A 120 -11.33 2.13 6.78
C LEU A 120 -10.47 1.31 7.74
N TYR A 121 -9.19 1.64 7.90
CA TYR A 121 -8.31 0.90 8.81
C TYR A 121 -8.67 1.10 10.28
N LEU A 122 -9.05 2.31 10.69
CA LEU A 122 -9.57 2.54 12.05
C LEU A 122 -10.86 1.75 12.30
N SER A 123 -11.75 1.68 11.31
CA SER A 123 -12.97 0.87 11.41
C SER A 123 -12.65 -0.63 11.48
N ALA A 124 -11.75 -1.12 10.63
CA ALA A 124 -11.31 -2.51 10.62
C ALA A 124 -10.68 -2.91 11.97
N ILE A 125 -9.78 -2.08 12.52
CA ILE A 125 -9.19 -2.29 13.86
C ILE A 125 -10.28 -2.38 14.93
N ALA A 126 -11.25 -1.48 14.91
CA ALA A 126 -12.36 -1.48 15.87
C ALA A 126 -13.21 -2.75 15.76
N LEU A 127 -13.61 -3.14 14.54
CA LEU A 127 -14.43 -4.34 14.30
C LEU A 127 -13.68 -5.63 14.66
N THR A 128 -12.40 -5.74 14.29
CA THR A 128 -11.56 -6.88 14.67
C THR A 128 -11.40 -6.96 16.19
N THR A 129 -11.21 -5.83 16.86
CA THR A 129 -11.08 -5.78 18.32
C THR A 129 -12.38 -6.20 19.01
N GLU A 130 -13.53 -5.72 18.52
CA GLU A 130 -14.86 -6.08 19.05
C GLU A 130 -15.16 -7.57 18.86
N ALA A 131 -14.79 -8.13 17.70
CA ALA A 131 -15.11 -9.52 17.35
C ALA A 131 -14.13 -10.55 17.91
N LEU A 132 -12.82 -10.24 17.96
CA LEU A 132 -11.75 -11.19 18.24
C LEU A 132 -10.86 -10.81 19.43
N GLY A 133 -11.10 -9.64 20.03
CA GLY A 133 -10.33 -9.13 21.17
C GLY A 133 -9.10 -8.30 20.80
N SER A 134 -8.60 -7.55 21.78
CA SER A 134 -7.53 -6.54 21.64
C SER A 134 -6.13 -7.09 21.34
N PHE A 135 -5.97 -8.41 21.36
CA PHE A 135 -4.70 -9.09 21.08
C PHE A 135 -4.81 -10.03 19.87
N SER A 136 -5.86 -9.94 19.05
CA SER A 136 -5.96 -10.80 17.86
C SER A 136 -4.82 -10.53 16.86
N LEU A 137 -4.19 -11.59 16.33
CA LEU A 137 -3.22 -11.50 15.23
C LEU A 137 -3.82 -10.85 13.96
N GLN A 138 -5.15 -10.88 13.80
CA GLN A 138 -5.82 -10.23 12.67
C GLN A 138 -5.77 -8.69 12.73
N LEU A 139 -5.33 -8.11 13.84
CA LEU A 139 -5.11 -6.66 13.97
C LEU A 139 -3.82 -6.19 13.30
N VAL A 140 -2.84 -7.08 13.08
CA VAL A 140 -1.50 -6.74 12.59
C VAL A 140 -1.55 -6.04 11.22
N GLY A 141 -2.28 -6.61 10.26
CA GLY A 141 -2.42 -6.04 8.91
C GLY A 141 -3.00 -4.61 8.93
N PRO A 142 -4.21 -4.40 9.49
CA PRO A 142 -4.80 -3.07 9.62
C PRO A 142 -3.94 -2.06 10.39
N LEU A 143 -3.22 -2.47 11.44
CA LEU A 143 -2.29 -1.60 12.18
C LEU A 143 -1.11 -1.16 11.30
N ASN A 144 -0.50 -2.09 10.56
CA ASN A 144 0.59 -1.77 9.63
C ASN A 144 0.11 -0.81 8.52
N ASN A 145 -1.07 -1.06 7.97
CA ASN A 145 -1.64 -0.18 6.94
C ASN A 145 -2.03 1.20 7.50
N LEU A 146 -2.48 1.29 8.75
CA LEU A 146 -2.72 2.57 9.43
C LEU A 146 -1.40 3.34 9.66
N ALA A 147 -0.31 2.65 10.00
CA ALA A 147 1.01 3.25 10.11
C ALA A 147 1.48 3.81 8.76
N LEU A 148 1.36 3.03 7.68
CA LEU A 148 1.69 3.47 6.32
C LEU A 148 0.83 4.68 5.89
N THR A 149 -0.47 4.64 6.18
CA THR A 149 -1.38 5.77 5.94
C THR A 149 -0.92 7.03 6.69
N SER A 150 -0.47 6.88 7.94
CA SER A 150 0.03 7.98 8.77
C SER A 150 1.33 8.57 8.22
N TYR A 151 2.22 7.74 7.66
CA TYR A 151 3.42 8.20 6.96
C TYR A 151 3.05 9.04 5.73
N TYR A 152 2.16 8.53 4.86
CA TYR A 152 1.76 9.29 3.69
C TYR A 152 1.05 10.60 4.05
N PHE A 153 0.27 10.65 5.12
CA PHE A 153 -0.26 11.92 5.62
C PHE A 153 0.84 12.89 6.02
N ALA A 154 1.94 12.41 6.63
CA ALA A 154 3.06 13.27 7.03
C ALA A 154 3.79 13.82 5.80
N VAL A 155 4.04 12.97 4.79
CA VAL A 155 4.61 13.37 3.50
C VAL A 155 3.70 14.36 2.78
N HIS A 156 2.39 14.09 2.75
CA HIS A 156 1.42 14.98 2.14
C HIS A 156 1.44 16.36 2.79
N ARG A 157 1.46 16.40 4.12
CA ARG A 157 1.56 17.63 4.91
C ARG A 157 2.84 18.40 4.65
N TRP A 158 3.94 17.70 4.44
CA TRP A 158 5.22 18.29 4.07
C TRP A 158 5.16 18.93 2.68
N ASN A 159 4.58 18.22 1.71
CA ASN A 159 4.55 18.66 0.31
C ASN A 159 3.56 19.81 0.06
N TYR A 160 2.47 19.90 0.82
CA TYR A 160 1.42 20.91 0.64
C TYR A 160 1.09 21.70 1.92
N PRO A 161 2.04 22.37 2.57
CA PRO A 161 1.86 22.98 3.89
C PRO A 161 0.68 23.99 3.95
N ASP A 162 0.42 24.68 2.84
CA ASP A 162 -0.65 25.68 2.72
C ASP A 162 -2.07 25.06 2.72
N ALA A 163 -2.20 23.76 2.44
CA ALA A 163 -3.50 23.06 2.40
C ALA A 163 -4.11 22.79 3.78
N TRP A 164 -3.28 22.83 4.85
CA TRP A 164 -3.72 22.64 6.24
C TRP A 164 -3.61 23.92 7.08
N GLY A 165 -3.19 25.03 6.47
CA GLY A 165 -3.02 26.31 7.11
C GLY A 165 -4.34 27.05 7.25
N ASN A 166 -4.75 27.29 8.50
CA ASN A 166 -5.73 28.30 8.85
C ASN A 166 -5.49 29.60 8.05
N ASN A 167 -6.57 30.18 7.51
CA ASN A 167 -6.66 31.61 7.17
C ASN A 167 -6.59 32.48 8.46
N ALA A 168 -5.62 32.23 9.33
CA ALA A 168 -5.22 33.23 10.30
C ALA A 168 -4.38 34.22 9.50
N SER A 169 -5.03 35.29 9.04
CA SER A 169 -4.39 36.47 8.49
C SER A 169 -3.25 36.90 9.41
N SER A 170 -2.02 36.45 9.14
CA SER A 170 -0.83 37.00 9.79
C SER A 170 -0.65 38.40 9.21
N PRO A 171 -0.86 39.49 9.98
CA PRO A 171 -1.03 40.83 9.40
C PRO A 171 0.23 41.45 8.76
N PHE A 172 1.36 40.75 8.70
CA PHE A 172 2.60 41.27 8.17
C PHE A 172 3.46 40.14 7.61
N GLY A 173 3.44 39.93 6.29
CA GLY A 173 4.53 39.44 5.42
C GLY A 173 5.36 38.18 5.78
N TYR A 174 5.19 37.60 6.96
CA TYR A 174 5.86 36.40 7.41
C TYR A 174 5.07 35.21 6.88
N ARG A 175 5.53 34.67 5.75
CA ARG A 175 5.30 33.26 5.45
C ARG A 175 5.81 32.50 6.66
N SER A 176 4.94 31.75 7.34
CA SER A 176 5.42 30.76 8.31
C SER A 176 6.35 29.85 7.51
N PHE A 177 7.67 29.99 7.72
CA PHE A 177 8.63 29.07 7.13
C PHE A 177 8.12 27.68 7.47
N GLY A 178 7.91 26.88 6.41
CA GLY A 178 7.18 25.62 6.44
C GLY A 178 7.55 24.76 7.63
N HIS A 179 6.58 23.98 8.12
CA HIS A 179 6.75 23.06 9.24
C HIS A 179 8.17 22.48 9.27
N SER A 180 8.92 22.75 10.34
CA SER A 180 10.26 22.19 10.50
C SER A 180 10.18 20.66 10.47
N GLU A 181 11.23 19.97 10.01
CA GLU A 181 11.37 18.51 10.11
C GLU A 181 11.05 18.02 11.53
N GLU A 182 11.39 18.84 12.53
CA GLU A 182 11.07 18.66 13.95
C GLU A 182 9.56 18.64 14.28
N THR A 183 8.75 19.43 13.59
CA THR A 183 7.28 19.47 13.80
C THR A 183 6.61 18.19 13.30
N LEU A 184 7.12 17.60 12.21
CA LEU A 184 6.65 16.30 11.73
C LEU A 184 7.10 15.17 12.66
N ARG A 185 8.37 15.22 13.09
CA ARG A 185 8.97 14.31 14.07
C ARG A 185 8.18 14.22 15.38
N ARG A 186 7.62 15.33 15.86
CA ARG A 186 6.79 15.37 17.08
C ARG A 186 5.28 15.38 16.83
N GLY A 187 4.84 15.31 15.58
CA GLY A 187 3.43 15.46 15.22
C GLY A 187 2.56 14.24 15.54
N ASN A 188 1.24 14.44 15.59
CA ASN A 188 0.25 13.35 15.80
C ASN A 188 0.40 12.21 14.77
N LEU A 189 0.85 12.51 13.55
CA LEU A 189 1.06 11.52 12.49
C LEU A 189 2.21 10.56 12.80
N TYR A 190 3.32 11.08 13.33
CA TYR A 190 4.42 10.25 13.84
C TYR A 190 3.94 9.34 14.99
N LEU A 191 3.18 9.92 15.93
CA LEU A 191 2.67 9.18 17.09
C LEU A 191 1.69 8.06 16.69
N ASN A 192 0.88 8.26 15.65
CA ASN A 192 -0.09 7.26 15.20
C ASN A 192 0.60 6.00 14.64
N GLY A 193 1.62 6.15 13.79
CA GLY A 193 2.37 5.00 13.29
C GLY A 193 3.16 4.31 14.41
N LEU A 194 3.79 5.08 15.30
CA LEU A 194 4.48 4.53 16.47
C LEU A 194 3.54 3.71 17.37
N LYS A 195 2.34 4.23 17.66
CA LYS A 195 1.31 3.49 18.41
C LYS A 195 0.90 2.19 17.71
N SER A 196 0.80 2.21 16.38
CA SER A 196 0.40 1.04 15.60
C SER A 196 1.46 -0.08 15.67
N TYR A 197 2.74 0.25 15.49
CA TYR A 197 3.83 -0.74 15.63
C TYR A 197 3.98 -1.24 17.08
N ARG A 198 3.90 -0.35 18.07
CA ARG A 198 3.92 -0.76 19.48
C ARG A 198 2.76 -1.69 19.82
N LYS A 199 1.55 -1.40 19.32
CA LYS A 199 0.40 -2.27 19.52
C LYS A 199 0.58 -3.64 18.85
N THR A 200 1.25 -3.66 17.69
CA THR A 200 1.58 -4.91 16.99
C THR A 200 2.58 -5.76 17.79
N LEU A 201 3.60 -5.14 18.38
CA LEU A 201 4.54 -5.85 19.28
C LEU A 201 3.83 -6.36 20.55
N ASP A 202 2.96 -5.56 21.15
CA ASP A 202 2.12 -5.94 22.29
C ASP A 202 1.18 -7.12 21.96
N ILE A 203 0.63 -7.15 20.74
CA ILE A 203 -0.12 -8.32 20.23
C ILE A 203 0.80 -9.55 20.24
N PHE A 204 1.98 -9.50 19.63
CA PHE A 204 2.86 -10.67 19.59
C PHE A 204 3.35 -11.13 20.96
N GLU A 205 3.59 -10.21 21.89
CA GLU A 205 3.99 -10.55 23.26
C GLU A 205 2.91 -11.29 24.05
N ASN A 206 1.64 -11.04 23.73
CA ASN A 206 0.50 -11.67 24.38
C ASN A 206 -0.09 -12.84 23.58
N ASN A 207 0.58 -13.31 22.52
CA ASN A 207 0.16 -14.46 21.72
C ASN A 207 1.27 -15.51 21.64
N PRO A 208 1.17 -16.62 22.38
CA PRO A 208 2.16 -17.71 22.33
C PRO A 208 2.35 -18.32 20.93
N ASP A 209 1.31 -18.27 20.09
CA ASP A 209 1.33 -18.80 18.72
C ASP A 209 1.92 -17.81 17.70
N ALA A 210 2.28 -16.60 18.11
CA ALA A 210 2.86 -15.60 17.21
C ALA A 210 4.24 -16.06 16.70
N PRO A 211 4.46 -16.13 15.37
CA PRO A 211 5.77 -16.46 14.83
C PRO A 211 6.80 -15.42 15.29
N ALA A 212 7.94 -15.89 15.81
CA ALA A 212 9.02 -15.00 16.20
C ALA A 212 9.62 -14.21 15.01
N GLU A 213 9.49 -14.75 13.79
CA GLU A 213 9.77 -14.04 12.54
C GLU A 213 8.93 -12.76 12.42
N ASP A 214 7.63 -12.83 12.67
CA ASP A 214 6.73 -11.68 12.56
C ASP A 214 7.09 -10.61 13.60
N LYS A 215 7.44 -11.03 14.83
CA LYS A 215 7.92 -10.11 15.87
C LYS A 215 9.22 -9.40 15.44
N ALA A 216 10.18 -10.15 14.89
CA ALA A 216 11.43 -9.57 14.37
C ALA A 216 11.16 -8.62 13.18
N ALA A 217 10.25 -8.99 12.28
CA ALA A 217 9.84 -8.16 11.16
C ALA A 217 9.19 -6.86 11.63
N THR A 218 8.36 -6.86 12.67
CA THR A 218 7.78 -5.63 13.24
C THR A 218 8.81 -4.76 13.94
N HIS A 219 9.82 -5.32 14.62
CA HIS A 219 10.95 -4.53 15.10
C HIS A 219 11.70 -3.87 13.93
N ALA A 220 11.88 -4.57 12.81
CA ALA A 220 12.46 -3.98 11.60
C ALA A 220 11.57 -2.88 11.01
N GLN A 221 10.25 -3.06 10.93
CA GLN A 221 9.31 -2.02 10.48
C GLN A 221 9.31 -0.80 11.40
N LEU A 222 9.46 -1.00 12.71
CA LEU A 222 9.62 0.09 13.67
C LEU A 222 10.94 0.84 13.45
N GLY A 223 12.03 0.12 13.13
CA GLY A 223 13.29 0.75 12.73
C GLY A 223 13.15 1.57 11.45
N ASP A 224 12.45 1.04 10.44
CA ASP A 224 12.16 1.77 9.20
C ASP A 224 11.33 3.04 9.47
N TRP A 225 10.35 2.94 10.37
CA TRP A 225 9.57 4.10 10.81
C TRP A 225 10.47 5.17 11.42
N TYR A 226 11.36 4.79 12.32
CA TYR A 226 12.31 5.75 12.89
C TYR A 226 13.23 6.36 11.83
N LEU A 227 13.74 5.60 10.86
CA LEU A 227 14.52 6.15 9.74
C LEU A 227 13.75 7.16 8.89
N LEU A 228 12.49 6.85 8.57
CA LEU A 228 11.62 7.73 7.78
C LEU A 228 11.39 9.09 8.45
N PHE A 229 11.45 9.15 9.78
CA PHE A 229 11.35 10.37 10.58
C PHE A 229 12.72 10.86 11.11
N GLY A 230 13.84 10.35 10.59
CA GLY A 230 15.19 10.84 10.91
C GLY A 230 15.72 10.46 12.30
N TYR A 231 15.09 9.53 13.00
CA TYR A 231 15.52 9.01 14.31
C TYR A 231 16.50 7.84 14.16
N GLN A 232 17.74 8.15 13.75
CA GLN A 232 18.73 7.13 13.41
C GLN A 232 19.10 6.19 14.56
N ASP A 233 19.35 6.73 15.76
CA ASP A 233 19.76 5.91 16.91
C ASP A 233 18.66 4.94 17.32
N LEU A 234 17.40 5.41 17.35
CA LEU A 234 16.22 4.59 17.63
C LEU A 234 15.99 3.54 16.54
N ALA A 235 16.29 3.87 15.28
CA ALA A 235 16.21 2.91 14.20
C ALA A 235 17.19 1.75 14.40
N MET A 236 18.46 2.07 14.71
CA MET A 236 19.47 1.05 14.96
C MET A 236 19.14 0.19 16.19
N GLU A 237 18.62 0.82 17.26
CA GLU A 237 18.15 0.08 18.43
C GLU A 237 17.02 -0.91 18.05
N ALA A 238 16.03 -0.46 17.28
CA ALA A 238 14.94 -1.32 16.82
C ALA A 238 15.43 -2.47 15.91
N TYR A 239 16.41 -2.21 15.03
CA TYR A 239 17.02 -3.27 14.23
C TYR A 239 17.80 -4.29 15.08
N HIS A 240 18.55 -3.83 16.09
CA HIS A 240 19.17 -4.75 17.05
C HIS A 240 18.14 -5.58 17.83
N GLN A 241 16.98 -5.01 18.16
CA GLN A 241 15.87 -5.77 18.77
C GLN A 241 15.30 -6.85 17.83
N ALA A 242 15.24 -6.58 16.52
CA ALA A 242 14.88 -7.59 15.53
C ALA A 242 15.87 -8.77 15.55
N HIS A 243 17.17 -8.48 15.56
CA HIS A 243 18.22 -9.51 15.70
C HIS A 243 18.12 -10.27 17.03
N SER A 244 17.86 -9.58 18.15
CA SER A 244 17.76 -10.23 19.46
C SER A 244 16.55 -11.16 19.57
N THR A 245 15.44 -10.81 18.91
CA THR A 245 14.20 -11.60 18.91
C THR A 245 14.40 -12.99 18.30
N LEU A 246 15.36 -13.13 17.37
CA LEU A 246 15.64 -14.38 16.68
C LEU A 246 16.74 -15.23 17.34
N ARG A 247 17.23 -14.83 18.53
CA ARG A 247 18.26 -15.62 19.25
C ARG A 247 17.72 -17.00 19.63
N GLY A 248 18.45 -18.04 19.26
CA GLY A 248 18.08 -19.43 19.55
C GLY A 248 17.10 -20.06 18.57
N ILE A 249 16.70 -19.34 17.50
CA ILE A 249 15.86 -19.88 16.43
C ILE A 249 16.74 -20.51 15.36
N GLU A 250 16.44 -21.75 14.96
CA GLU A 250 17.22 -22.48 13.95
C GLU A 250 17.29 -21.74 12.61
N GLN A 251 16.18 -21.12 12.19
CA GLN A 251 16.07 -20.41 10.91
C GLN A 251 16.48 -18.93 10.98
N LYS A 252 17.13 -18.49 12.07
CA LYS A 252 17.46 -17.07 12.29
C LYS A 252 18.19 -16.44 11.10
N ASP A 253 19.14 -17.15 10.49
CA ASP A 253 20.02 -16.59 9.46
C ASP A 253 19.25 -16.37 8.16
N VAL A 254 18.31 -17.27 7.84
CA VAL A 254 17.40 -17.13 6.69
C VAL A 254 16.45 -15.95 6.88
N ILE A 255 15.90 -15.79 8.08
CA ILE A 255 14.99 -14.69 8.41
C ILE A 255 15.75 -13.35 8.36
N LEU A 256 16.94 -13.28 8.95
CA LEU A 256 17.77 -12.09 8.96
C LEU A 256 18.23 -11.70 7.56
N GLU A 257 18.61 -12.67 6.72
CA GLU A 257 18.93 -12.41 5.32
C GLU A 257 17.70 -11.86 4.57
N THR A 258 16.51 -12.39 4.84
CA THR A 258 15.26 -11.88 4.26
C THR A 258 14.96 -10.45 4.72
N LEU A 259 15.22 -10.11 5.98
CA LEU A 259 14.93 -8.79 6.54
C LEU A 259 15.98 -7.72 6.21
N PHE A 260 17.26 -8.09 6.21
CA PHE A 260 18.42 -7.18 6.21
C PHE A 260 19.53 -7.56 5.22
N GLY A 261 19.40 -8.64 4.45
CA GLY A 261 20.43 -9.11 3.51
C GLY A 261 20.70 -8.18 2.34
N THR A 262 19.72 -7.35 1.98
CA THR A 262 19.85 -6.30 0.94
C THR A 262 19.19 -5.00 1.37
N PRO A 263 19.66 -3.84 0.86
CA PRO A 263 18.97 -2.58 1.07
C PRO A 263 17.51 -2.61 0.57
N LYS A 264 16.57 -2.11 1.38
CA LYS A 264 15.15 -2.01 1.01
C LYS A 264 14.68 -0.56 1.00
N MET A 265 14.14 -0.11 -0.13
CA MET A 265 13.59 1.24 -0.26
C MET A 265 12.39 1.43 0.68
N LEU A 266 12.33 2.58 1.36
CA LEU A 266 11.29 2.92 2.33
C LEU A 266 10.38 4.06 1.78
N PRO A 267 9.07 4.05 2.12
CA PRO A 267 8.37 3.02 2.89
C PRO A 267 8.21 1.72 2.09
N ILE A 268 8.23 0.58 2.78
CA ILE A 268 7.98 -0.72 2.16
C ILE A 268 6.47 -0.84 1.92
N ILE A 269 6.05 -0.77 0.66
CA ILE A 269 4.67 -1.04 0.27
C ILE A 269 4.54 -2.56 0.11
N GLN A 270 3.86 -3.22 1.05
CA GLN A 270 3.54 -4.63 0.89
C GLN A 270 2.55 -4.77 -0.27
N GLN A 271 3.01 -5.34 -1.38
CA GLN A 271 2.10 -5.80 -2.43
C GLN A 271 1.43 -7.08 -1.93
N GLN A 272 0.33 -6.95 -1.19
CA GLN A 272 -0.55 -8.10 -1.05
C GLN A 272 -1.16 -8.34 -2.43
N THR A 273 -0.69 -9.39 -3.12
CA THR A 273 -1.40 -9.87 -4.30
C THR A 273 -2.77 -10.32 -3.82
N PHE A 274 -3.80 -9.49 -4.04
CA PHE A 274 -5.17 -9.92 -3.92
C PHE A 274 -5.34 -11.07 -4.91
N LYS A 275 -5.29 -12.32 -4.43
CA LYS A 275 -5.90 -13.43 -5.16
C LYS A 275 -7.39 -13.17 -5.04
N PRO A 276 -8.10 -12.72 -6.08
CA PRO A 276 -9.55 -12.71 -6.01
C PRO A 276 -9.98 -14.12 -5.60
N PRO A 277 -11.02 -14.28 -4.75
CA PRO A 277 -11.53 -15.59 -4.43
C PRO A 277 -11.71 -16.33 -5.74
N SER A 278 -10.98 -17.43 -5.89
CA SER A 278 -11.15 -18.34 -6.99
C SER A 278 -12.61 -18.74 -6.95
N VAL A 279 -13.40 -18.14 -7.84
CA VAL A 279 -14.74 -18.62 -8.13
C VAL A 279 -14.48 -20.00 -8.70
N ASP A 280 -14.80 -21.03 -7.92
CA ASP A 280 -14.79 -22.43 -8.34
C ASP A 280 -15.60 -22.55 -9.63
N SER A 281 -14.90 -22.36 -10.74
CA SER A 281 -15.36 -22.70 -12.07
C SER A 281 -14.52 -23.91 -12.43
N SER A 282 -15.08 -25.07 -12.16
CA SER A 282 -14.66 -26.36 -12.69
C SER A 282 -14.67 -26.31 -14.22
N ALA A 283 -13.64 -25.71 -14.79
CA ALA A 283 -13.29 -25.78 -16.19
C ALA A 283 -11.76 -25.59 -16.29
N GLN A 284 -11.02 -26.54 -15.72
CA GLN A 284 -9.64 -26.78 -16.14
C GLN A 284 -9.66 -27.10 -17.64
N ARG A 285 -9.30 -26.11 -18.47
CA ARG A 285 -8.64 -26.38 -19.75
C ARG A 285 -7.18 -25.98 -19.59
N LYS A 286 -6.33 -27.01 -19.58
CA LYS A 286 -4.89 -26.90 -19.72
C LYS A 286 -4.53 -26.49 -21.16
N ASN A 287 -3.48 -25.67 -21.25
CA ASN A 287 -2.54 -25.42 -22.36
C ASN A 287 -2.98 -24.48 -23.50
N PRO A 288 -2.01 -23.92 -24.29
CA PRO A 288 -0.56 -23.71 -24.04
C PRO A 288 -0.10 -22.24 -24.30
N GLU A 289 1.14 -21.95 -23.91
CA GLU A 289 2.02 -20.86 -24.40
C GLU A 289 1.42 -19.93 -25.45
N HIS A 290 0.97 -18.73 -25.08
CA HIS A 290 0.88 -17.58 -25.99
C HIS A 290 1.19 -16.29 -25.22
N ASP A 291 2.40 -15.81 -25.49
CA ASP A 291 2.77 -14.42 -25.73
C ASP A 291 2.28 -13.36 -24.73
N ASP A 292 3.13 -13.13 -23.73
CA ASP A 292 3.11 -12.02 -22.78
C ASP A 292 3.42 -10.66 -23.46
N THR A 293 2.87 -10.39 -24.65
CA THR A 293 3.05 -9.12 -25.36
C THR A 293 2.09 -8.06 -24.84
N SER A 294 2.31 -7.66 -23.58
CA SER A 294 2.00 -6.30 -23.16
C SER A 294 2.94 -5.34 -23.91
N LEU A 295 2.50 -4.84 -25.06
CA LEU A 295 3.23 -3.85 -25.89
C LEU A 295 3.36 -2.46 -25.25
N PHE A 296 2.92 -2.27 -24.01
CA PHE A 296 3.25 -1.11 -23.19
C PHE A 296 4.32 -1.49 -22.18
N ILE A 297 5.58 -1.48 -22.61
CA ILE A 297 6.70 -1.57 -21.66
C ILE A 297 6.73 -0.23 -20.91
N GLU A 298 6.39 -0.24 -19.62
CA GLU A 298 6.46 0.95 -18.77
C GLU A 298 7.88 1.54 -18.78
N PRO A 299 8.02 2.88 -18.88
CA PRO A 299 9.32 3.53 -18.77
C PRO A 299 10.02 3.16 -17.46
N TYR A 300 11.30 2.83 -17.54
CA TYR A 300 12.10 2.46 -16.38
C TYR A 300 13.54 2.95 -16.50
N VAL A 301 14.18 3.10 -15.35
CA VAL A 301 15.62 3.32 -15.25
C VAL A 301 16.20 2.26 -14.32
N LYS A 302 17.16 1.49 -14.82
CA LYS A 302 18.03 0.63 -13.99
C LYS A 302 19.22 1.45 -13.54
N VAL A 303 19.46 1.48 -12.24
CA VAL A 303 20.58 2.17 -11.63
C VAL A 303 21.33 1.24 -10.68
N ALA A 304 22.61 1.53 -10.44
CA ALA A 304 23.38 1.00 -9.33
C ALA A 304 23.55 2.11 -8.29
N ILE A 305 23.29 1.81 -7.03
CA ILE A 305 23.36 2.78 -5.93
C ILE A 305 24.24 2.31 -4.79
N ASP A 306 24.88 3.28 -4.12
CA ASP A 306 25.57 3.02 -2.84
C ASP A 306 24.67 3.45 -1.69
N VAL A 307 24.41 2.53 -0.75
CA VAL A 307 23.54 2.74 0.42
C VAL A 307 24.38 2.69 1.69
N THR A 308 24.39 3.79 2.45
CA THR A 308 25.16 3.90 3.70
C THR A 308 24.53 3.11 4.85
N PRO A 309 25.27 2.87 5.96
CA PRO A 309 24.71 2.29 7.19
C PRO A 309 23.51 3.07 7.75
N GLU A 310 23.39 4.36 7.45
CA GLU A 310 22.26 5.22 7.84
C GLU A 310 21.08 5.16 6.86
N GLY A 311 21.16 4.32 5.83
CA GLY A 311 20.11 4.17 4.84
C GLY A 311 20.04 5.32 3.83
N ARG A 312 21.12 6.08 3.64
CA ARG A 312 21.19 7.18 2.67
C ARG A 312 21.82 6.71 1.37
N VAL A 313 21.38 7.29 0.25
CA VAL A 313 21.99 7.06 -1.07
C VAL A 313 23.09 8.09 -1.31
N ILE A 314 24.32 7.65 -1.58
CA ILE A 314 25.47 8.55 -1.81
C ILE A 314 26.00 8.55 -3.24
N LYS A 315 25.81 7.45 -3.98
CA LYS A 315 26.24 7.29 -5.38
C LYS A 315 25.09 6.72 -6.21
N ILE A 316 24.90 7.22 -7.42
CA ILE A 316 23.84 6.78 -8.34
C ILE A 316 24.41 6.71 -9.75
N ASP A 317 24.68 5.49 -10.21
CA ASP A 317 25.14 5.20 -11.55
C ASP A 317 23.98 4.67 -12.40
N ILE A 318 23.81 5.21 -13.61
CA ILE A 318 22.75 4.78 -14.51
C ILE A 318 23.27 3.63 -15.37
N LEU A 319 22.58 2.48 -15.29
CA LEU A 319 22.95 1.28 -16.04
C LEU A 319 22.18 1.18 -17.36
N LYS A 320 20.86 1.46 -17.32
CA LYS A 320 19.98 1.36 -18.50
C LYS A 320 18.74 2.23 -18.34
N THR A 321 18.32 2.88 -19.41
CA THR A 321 17.11 3.70 -19.48
C THR A 321 16.20 3.17 -20.59
N TYR A 322 14.89 3.08 -20.32
CA TYR A 322 13.89 2.70 -21.31
C TYR A 322 12.66 3.64 -21.21
N PRO A 323 12.15 4.17 -22.33
CA PRO A 323 12.77 4.12 -23.66
C PRO A 323 14.10 4.87 -23.68
N GLU A 324 15.00 4.51 -24.59
CA GLU A 324 16.28 5.19 -24.73
C GLU A 324 16.05 6.68 -25.03
N ASN A 325 16.88 7.55 -24.43
CA ASN A 325 16.80 9.00 -24.58
C ASN A 325 15.48 9.64 -24.12
N ALA A 326 14.73 9.00 -23.21
CA ALA A 326 13.55 9.59 -22.59
C ALA A 326 13.90 10.89 -21.84
N PRO A 327 13.39 12.07 -22.27
CA PRO A 327 13.82 13.35 -21.71
C PRO A 327 13.45 13.46 -20.23
N GLY A 328 14.45 13.75 -19.40
CA GLY A 328 14.27 14.00 -17.97
C GLY A 328 13.99 12.76 -17.10
N LEU A 329 13.85 11.56 -17.69
CA LEU A 329 13.55 10.32 -16.95
C LEU A 329 14.63 10.02 -15.89
N GLU A 330 15.88 10.03 -16.32
CA GLU A 330 17.05 9.83 -15.48
C GLU A 330 17.17 10.86 -14.36
N ALA A 331 16.92 12.13 -14.67
CA ALA A 331 16.99 13.22 -13.71
C ALA A 331 15.88 13.14 -12.65
N ARG A 332 14.69 12.63 -13.01
CA ARG A 332 13.59 12.36 -12.07
C ARG A 332 13.95 11.22 -11.13
N VAL A 333 14.48 10.12 -11.68
CA VAL A 333 14.90 8.96 -10.88
C VAL A 333 16.03 9.33 -9.92
N LYS A 334 17.05 10.07 -10.37
CA LYS A 334 18.13 10.57 -9.50
C LYS A 334 17.59 11.44 -8.36
N ARG A 335 16.68 12.39 -8.65
CA ARG A 335 16.05 13.23 -7.62
C ARG A 335 15.25 12.41 -6.60
N SER A 336 14.46 11.44 -7.07
CA SER A 336 13.69 10.55 -6.21
C SER A 336 14.59 9.73 -5.29
N LEU A 337 15.65 9.12 -5.83
CA LEU A 337 16.60 8.31 -5.04
C LEU A 337 17.38 9.14 -4.02
N HIS A 338 17.71 10.39 -4.34
CA HIS A 338 18.45 11.26 -3.42
C HIS A 338 17.68 11.57 -2.13
N VAL A 339 16.34 11.68 -2.21
CA VAL A 339 15.47 11.93 -1.05
C VAL A 339 14.94 10.63 -0.42
N SER A 340 15.14 9.49 -1.08
CA SER A 340 14.67 8.19 -0.60
C SER A 340 15.48 7.71 0.60
N LYS A 341 14.81 6.98 1.50
CA LYS A 341 15.45 6.26 2.60
C LYS A 341 15.45 4.78 2.30
N PHE A 342 16.48 4.09 2.78
CA PHE A 342 16.60 2.65 2.67
C PHE A 342 16.77 2.05 4.05
N ARG A 343 16.13 0.91 4.31
CA ARG A 343 16.62 0.00 5.34
C ARG A 343 18.01 -0.47 4.88
N PRO A 344 19.07 -0.26 5.68
CA PRO A 344 20.43 -0.64 5.28
C PRO A 344 20.61 -2.15 5.33
N ARG A 345 21.63 -2.64 4.61
CA ARG A 345 22.09 -4.01 4.72
C ARG A 345 22.80 -4.22 6.05
N PHE A 346 22.64 -5.40 6.65
CA PHE A 346 23.40 -5.79 7.83
C PHE A 346 24.42 -6.89 7.50
N ALA A 347 25.58 -6.81 8.12
CA ALA A 347 26.57 -7.88 8.17
C ALA A 347 27.09 -7.98 9.62
N ASP A 348 27.21 -9.20 10.14
CA ASP A 348 27.64 -9.46 11.52
C ASP A 348 26.86 -8.65 12.59
N GLY A 349 25.57 -8.44 12.34
CA GLY A 349 24.68 -7.70 13.25
C GLY A 349 24.82 -6.17 13.21
N HIS A 350 25.61 -5.62 12.29
CA HIS A 350 25.81 -4.18 12.14
C HIS A 350 25.39 -3.71 10.74
N ALA A 351 24.85 -2.50 10.65
CA ALA A 351 24.55 -1.88 9.37
C ALA A 351 25.86 -1.58 8.61
N VAL A 352 25.91 -1.95 7.33
CA VAL A 352 27.11 -1.81 6.50
C VAL A 352 26.84 -1.06 5.21
N LEU A 353 27.88 -0.40 4.70
CA LEU A 353 27.86 0.22 3.38
C LEU A 353 27.67 -0.86 2.32
N THR A 354 26.69 -0.65 1.44
CA THR A 354 26.46 -1.50 0.27
C THR A 354 26.84 -0.72 -0.98
N HIS A 355 27.70 -1.29 -1.81
CA HIS A 355 28.12 -0.69 -3.07
C HIS A 355 27.38 -1.28 -4.26
N ASP A 356 27.18 -0.45 -5.29
CA ASP A 356 26.67 -0.83 -6.61
C ASP A 356 25.40 -1.69 -6.58
N TYR A 357 24.50 -1.43 -5.62
CA TYR A 357 23.24 -2.18 -5.46
C TYR A 357 22.30 -1.91 -6.65
N PRO A 358 21.92 -2.93 -7.44
CA PRO A 358 21.10 -2.72 -8.62
C PRO A 358 19.63 -2.55 -8.25
N ILE A 359 19.00 -1.49 -8.74
CA ILE A 359 17.56 -1.25 -8.57
C ILE A 359 16.92 -0.82 -9.89
N LYS A 360 15.74 -1.37 -10.17
CA LYS A 360 14.88 -0.96 -11.29
C LYS A 360 13.83 0.00 -10.76
N MET A 361 13.90 1.25 -11.20
CA MET A 361 12.93 2.28 -10.86
C MET A 361 11.93 2.44 -12.00
N LEU A 362 10.64 2.23 -11.69
CA LEU A 362 9.55 2.69 -12.54
C LEU A 362 9.37 4.18 -12.27
N THR A 363 9.14 5.00 -13.29
CA THR A 363 8.95 6.42 -13.02
C THR A 363 7.59 6.67 -12.37
N PRO A 364 7.54 7.24 -11.16
CA PRO A 364 6.28 7.77 -10.62
C PRO A 364 5.86 8.91 -11.54
N ASN A 365 4.57 8.97 -11.92
CA ASN A 365 4.06 9.95 -12.88
C ASN A 365 4.33 11.40 -12.46
#